data_AF-A0A7Y7XB83-F1
#
_entry.id   AF-A0A7Y7XB83-F1
#
_cell.length_a   1.000
_cell.length_b   1.000
_cell.length_c   1.000
_cell.angle_alpha   90.00
_cell.angle_beta   90.00
_cell.angle_gamma   90.00
#
_symmetry.space_group_name_H-M   'P 1'
#
loop_
_entity.id
_entity.type
_entity.pdbx_description
1 polymer ?
#
loop_
_entity_poly.entity_id
_entity_poly.type
_entity_poly.pdbx_seq_one_letter_code
_entity_poly.pdbx_strand_id
1 'polypeptide(L)'
;MDLPINPAPEMDRPIKPIPWFRTGPFVLISYATITIYTLLGVFSPHYRSVVDVFITPIVDGLGWVFLNIRTSPMSGALDPIYYRNLMGLCVLFSALYNIASALYMIEVKKIAGASCEEMHRNIMVMQGVGVGKGWVLLHLGVYFIVGGIAAFTTFIFLNSMFGWLEFLPSRYDVLFILIVCLALILPSSICVAMWSIVGQLVFFDIRKIFEFIQKSRRRMKRLPK
;
A
#
# COMPACT_ATOMS: atom_id res chain seq x y z
N MET A 1 46.36 -28.83 -7.66
CA MET A 1 45.13 -29.33 -7.04
C MET A 1 44.16 -28.17 -7.05
N ASP A 2 43.30 -28.14 -8.05
CA ASP A 2 42.34 -27.07 -8.27
C ASP A 2 41.23 -27.16 -7.23
N LEU A 3 41.02 -26.06 -6.50
CA LEU A 3 39.89 -25.92 -5.58
C LEU A 3 38.60 -26.05 -6.39
N PRO A 4 37.59 -26.81 -5.92
CA PRO A 4 36.30 -26.82 -6.56
C PRO A 4 35.68 -25.43 -6.41
N ILE A 5 35.64 -24.70 -7.52
CA ILE A 5 34.84 -23.49 -7.68
C ILE A 5 33.40 -23.95 -7.50
N ASN A 6 32.82 -23.70 -6.32
CA ASN A 6 31.38 -23.79 -6.16
C ASN A 6 30.77 -22.88 -7.24
N PRO A 7 29.89 -23.40 -8.10
CA PRO A 7 29.22 -22.56 -9.08
C PRO A 7 28.53 -21.41 -8.32
N ALA A 8 28.66 -20.20 -8.86
CA ALA A 8 27.90 -19.06 -8.39
C ALA A 8 26.43 -19.47 -8.24
N PRO A 9 25.72 -19.07 -7.16
CA PRO A 9 24.31 -19.38 -7.04
C PRO A 9 23.61 -18.92 -8.32
N GLU A 10 22.91 -19.84 -8.99
CA GLU A 10 22.20 -19.60 -10.25
C GLU A 10 21.45 -18.26 -10.18
N MET A 11 22.01 -17.22 -10.82
CA MET A 11 21.51 -15.84 -10.79
C MET A 11 20.41 -15.60 -11.82
N ASP A 12 19.89 -16.65 -12.47
CA ASP A 12 19.14 -16.51 -13.73
C ASP A 12 17.71 -17.05 -13.70
N ARG A 13 17.14 -17.33 -12.53
CA ARG A 13 15.68 -17.45 -12.46
C ARG A 13 15.12 -16.07 -12.17
N PRO A 14 14.51 -15.36 -13.16
CA PRO A 14 13.75 -14.17 -12.86
C PRO A 14 12.70 -14.57 -11.83
N ILE A 15 12.86 -14.05 -10.61
CA ILE A 15 11.93 -14.26 -9.52
C ILE A 15 10.60 -13.76 -10.05
N LYS A 16 9.65 -14.68 -10.29
CA LYS A 16 8.29 -14.27 -10.62
C LYS A 16 7.79 -13.51 -9.40
N PRO A 17 7.54 -12.19 -9.49
CA PRO A 17 7.02 -11.45 -8.36
C PRO A 17 5.73 -12.13 -7.93
N ILE A 18 5.67 -12.57 -6.68
CA ILE A 18 4.43 -13.12 -6.13
C ILE A 18 3.48 -11.93 -6.03
N PRO A 19 2.37 -11.91 -6.79
CA PRO A 19 1.48 -10.77 -6.79
C PRO A 19 0.84 -10.62 -5.41
N TRP A 20 0.80 -9.38 -4.91
CA TRP A 20 0.29 -9.02 -3.57
C TRP A 20 -1.12 -9.56 -3.31
N PHE A 21 -1.94 -9.68 -4.36
CA PHE A 21 -3.04 -10.62 -4.58
C PHE A 21 -3.56 -10.30 -6.00
N ARG A 22 -4.68 -10.88 -6.46
CA ARG A 22 -5.31 -10.46 -7.73
C ARG A 22 -5.94 -9.06 -7.59
N THR A 23 -5.12 -8.01 -7.68
CA THR A 23 -5.53 -6.60 -7.51
C THR A 23 -6.30 -6.04 -8.71
N GLY A 24 -6.09 -6.59 -9.92
CA GLY A 24 -6.67 -6.08 -11.17
C GLY A 24 -8.19 -5.87 -11.12
N PRO A 25 -9.00 -6.85 -10.71
CA PRO A 25 -10.45 -6.69 -10.59
C PRO A 25 -10.86 -5.58 -9.62
N PHE A 26 -10.14 -5.46 -8.50
CA PHE A 26 -10.40 -4.43 -7.49
C PHE A 26 -10.18 -3.03 -8.05
N VAL A 27 -9.03 -2.82 -8.70
CA VAL A 27 -8.67 -1.55 -9.34
C VAL A 27 -9.69 -1.22 -10.43
N LEU A 28 -10.08 -2.19 -11.26
CA LEU A 28 -11.04 -1.98 -12.33
C LEU A 28 -12.42 -1.54 -11.80
N ILE A 29 -12.95 -2.25 -10.80
CA ILE A 29 -14.27 -1.95 -10.23
C ILE A 29 -14.25 -0.59 -9.55
N SER A 30 -13.24 -0.31 -8.71
CA SER A 30 -13.13 0.99 -8.04
C SER A 30 -12.99 2.15 -9.03
N TYR A 31 -12.15 2.01 -10.06
CA TYR A 31 -11.99 3.03 -11.10
C TYR A 31 -13.29 3.26 -11.87
N ALA A 32 -13.96 2.18 -12.29
CA ALA A 32 -15.21 2.28 -13.02
C ALA A 32 -16.30 2.94 -12.17
N THR A 33 -16.48 2.53 -10.92
CA THR A 33 -17.47 3.12 -10.01
C THR A 33 -17.21 4.61 -9.77
N ILE A 34 -15.97 5.01 -9.47
CA ILE A 34 -15.61 6.42 -9.24
C ILE A 34 -15.81 7.24 -10.51
N THR A 35 -15.41 6.72 -11.67
CA THR A 35 -15.53 7.41 -12.96
C THR A 35 -16.99 7.61 -13.33
N ILE A 36 -17.80 6.55 -13.26
CA ILE A 36 -19.24 6.61 -13.55
C ILE A 36 -19.94 7.59 -12.59
N TYR A 37 -19.66 7.50 -11.30
CA TYR A 37 -20.27 8.40 -10.31
C TYR A 37 -19.88 9.86 -10.55
N THR A 38 -18.63 10.12 -10.94
CA THR A 38 -18.15 11.47 -11.30
C THR A 38 -18.87 12.02 -12.53
N LEU A 39 -19.00 11.20 -13.59
CA LEU A 39 -19.71 11.60 -14.81
C LEU A 39 -21.19 11.87 -14.54
N LEU A 40 -21.84 11.05 -13.71
CA LEU A 40 -23.22 11.28 -13.28
C LEU A 40 -23.36 12.60 -12.52
N GLY A 41 -22.45 12.90 -11.59
CA GLY A 41 -22.50 14.15 -10.84
C GLY A 41 -22.35 15.40 -11.69
N VAL A 42 -21.46 15.37 -12.69
CA VAL A 42 -21.18 16.54 -13.55
C VAL A 42 -22.23 16.71 -14.66
N PHE A 43 -22.60 15.63 -15.35
CA PHE A 43 -23.43 15.73 -16.56
C PHE A 43 -24.89 15.31 -16.36
N SER A 44 -25.22 14.60 -15.28
CA SER A 44 -26.54 14.01 -15.10
C SER A 44 -27.01 14.03 -13.63
N PRO A 45 -27.17 15.23 -13.02
CA PRO A 45 -27.49 15.35 -11.59
C PRO A 45 -28.79 14.64 -11.19
N HIS A 46 -29.77 14.57 -12.10
CA HIS A 46 -31.02 13.86 -11.88
C HIS A 46 -30.77 12.35 -11.67
N TYR A 47 -30.01 11.71 -12.56
CA TYR A 47 -29.65 10.30 -12.40
C TYR A 47 -28.74 10.06 -11.20
N ARG A 48 -27.82 10.99 -10.89
CA ARG A 48 -27.03 10.93 -9.65
C ARG A 48 -27.94 10.81 -8.43
N SER A 49 -29.01 11.62 -8.33
CA SER A 49 -29.89 11.60 -7.17
C SER A 49 -30.56 10.24 -6.93
N VAL A 50 -30.86 9.49 -8.01
CA VAL A 50 -31.38 8.12 -7.91
C VAL A 50 -30.32 7.16 -7.39
N VAL A 51 -29.07 7.31 -7.86
CA VAL A 51 -27.93 6.50 -7.40
C VAL A 51 -27.59 6.82 -5.93
N ASP A 52 -27.74 8.07 -5.51
CA ASP A 52 -27.48 8.50 -4.13
C ASP A 52 -28.40 7.79 -3.11
N VAL A 53 -29.60 7.35 -3.51
CA VAL A 53 -30.49 6.51 -2.67
C VAL A 53 -29.79 5.22 -2.22
N PHE A 54 -28.90 4.68 -3.03
CA PHE A 54 -28.14 3.47 -2.73
C PHE A 54 -26.78 3.75 -2.11
N ILE A 55 -26.09 4.81 -2.57
CA ILE A 55 -24.73 5.13 -2.11
C ILE A 55 -24.74 5.75 -0.72
N THR A 56 -25.65 6.69 -0.45
CA THR A 56 -25.67 7.41 0.83
C THR A 56 -25.78 6.46 2.03
N PRO A 57 -26.67 5.45 2.05
CA PRO A 57 -26.70 4.47 3.15
C PRO A 57 -25.40 3.68 3.32
N ILE A 58 -24.68 3.36 2.23
CA ILE A 58 -23.39 2.67 2.29
C ILE A 58 -22.34 3.59 2.92
N VAL A 59 -22.32 4.86 2.52
CA VAL A 59 -21.38 5.87 3.04
C VAL A 59 -21.68 6.20 4.51
N ASP A 60 -22.96 6.31 4.88
CA ASP A 60 -23.38 6.43 6.28
C ASP A 60 -22.97 5.19 7.09
N GLY A 61 -23.03 4.00 6.47
CA GLY A 61 -22.53 2.73 6.98
C GLY A 61 -21.06 2.77 7.44
N LEU A 62 -20.20 3.52 6.74
CA LEU A 62 -18.79 3.67 7.09
C LEU A 62 -18.60 4.31 8.47
N GLY A 63 -19.55 5.15 8.92
CA GLY A 63 -19.52 5.78 10.23
C GLY A 63 -19.53 4.77 11.38
N TRP A 64 -20.20 3.63 11.22
CA TRP A 64 -20.27 2.57 12.23
C TRP A 64 -18.93 1.87 12.48
N VAL A 65 -18.04 1.90 11.49
CA VAL A 65 -16.68 1.32 11.57
C VAL A 65 -15.61 2.39 11.77
N PHE A 66 -15.99 3.56 12.30
CA PHE A 66 -15.11 4.71 12.54
C PHE A 66 -14.47 5.32 11.27
N LEU A 67 -15.00 5.00 10.09
CA LEU A 67 -14.56 5.55 8.80
C LEU A 67 -15.48 6.68 8.32
N ASN A 68 -16.00 7.48 9.26
CA ASN A 68 -16.93 8.56 8.94
C ASN A 68 -16.23 9.68 8.17
N ILE A 69 -16.87 10.16 7.10
CA ILE A 69 -16.45 11.38 6.40
C ILE A 69 -17.01 12.56 7.17
N ARG A 70 -16.14 13.17 7.99
CA ARG A 70 -16.48 14.34 8.81
C ARG A 70 -16.52 15.59 7.95
N THR A 71 -15.54 15.72 7.08
CA THR A 71 -15.40 16.83 6.15
C THR A 71 -14.86 16.27 4.84
N SER A 72 -15.57 16.50 3.73
CA SER A 72 -15.08 16.12 2.41
C SER A 72 -13.85 16.98 2.07
N PRO A 73 -12.68 16.40 1.72
CA PRO A 73 -11.55 17.17 1.19
C PRO A 73 -11.83 17.76 -0.18
N MET A 74 -12.99 17.50 -0.77
CA MET A 74 -13.42 18.11 -2.03
C MET A 74 -14.66 18.94 -1.76
N SER A 75 -14.59 20.23 -2.06
CA SER A 75 -15.73 21.14 -2.01
C SER A 75 -15.70 22.04 -3.24
N GLY A 76 -16.86 22.49 -3.71
CA GLY A 76 -16.90 23.24 -4.96
C GLY A 76 -18.32 23.59 -5.37
N ALA A 77 -18.51 23.84 -6.66
CA ALA A 77 -19.79 24.29 -7.20
C ALA A 77 -20.88 23.21 -7.27
N LEU A 78 -20.54 21.93 -7.03
CA LEU A 78 -21.51 20.84 -6.99
C LEU A 78 -22.06 20.65 -5.57
N ASP A 79 -23.15 19.88 -5.48
CA ASP A 79 -23.84 19.56 -4.24
C ASP A 79 -22.88 18.91 -3.20
N PRO A 80 -22.85 19.39 -1.94
CA PRO A 80 -22.06 18.77 -0.87
C PRO A 80 -22.30 17.26 -0.71
N ILE A 81 -23.53 16.78 -0.96
CA ILE A 81 -23.85 15.34 -0.89
C ILE A 81 -23.06 14.56 -1.93
N TYR A 82 -22.89 15.11 -3.14
CA TYR A 82 -22.09 14.48 -4.20
C TYR A 82 -20.64 14.30 -3.75
N TYR A 83 -20.01 15.36 -3.24
CA TYR A 83 -18.62 15.27 -2.80
C TYR A 83 -18.45 14.31 -1.63
N ARG A 84 -19.37 14.34 -0.65
CA ARG A 84 -19.40 13.39 0.47
C ARG A 84 -19.48 11.94 -0.02
N ASN A 85 -20.41 11.65 -0.93
CA ASN A 85 -20.62 10.31 -1.45
C ASN A 85 -19.43 9.83 -2.30
N LEU A 86 -18.86 10.71 -3.13
CA LEU A 86 -17.67 10.43 -3.93
C LEU A 86 -16.47 10.07 -3.06
N MET A 87 -16.24 10.85 -2.00
CA MET A 87 -15.21 10.55 -1.00
C MET A 87 -15.54 9.26 -0.24
N GLY A 88 -16.81 9.01 0.03
CA GLY A 88 -17.32 7.78 0.68
C GLY A 88 -16.97 6.53 -0.10
N LEU A 89 -17.19 6.56 -1.41
CA LEU A 89 -16.78 5.47 -2.30
C LEU A 89 -15.26 5.26 -2.27
N CYS A 90 -14.48 6.34 -2.31
CA CYS A 90 -13.03 6.23 -2.24
C CYS A 90 -12.57 5.58 -0.92
N VAL A 91 -13.11 6.03 0.21
CA VAL A 91 -12.81 5.45 1.54
C VAL A 91 -13.27 4.00 1.62
N LEU A 92 -14.44 3.67 1.10
CA LEU A 92 -14.96 2.29 1.06
C LEU A 92 -14.01 1.36 0.30
N PHE A 93 -13.61 1.74 -0.93
CA PHE A 93 -12.68 0.92 -1.69
C PHE A 93 -11.31 0.84 -0.99
N SER A 94 -10.78 1.95 -0.49
CA SER A 94 -9.54 1.92 0.30
C SER A 94 -9.63 0.96 1.50
N ALA A 95 -10.75 0.96 2.23
CA ALA A 95 -10.97 0.07 3.36
C ALA A 95 -11.06 -1.41 2.93
N LEU A 96 -11.81 -1.72 1.87
CA LEU A 96 -11.93 -3.09 1.35
C LEU A 96 -10.59 -3.64 0.89
N TYR A 97 -9.78 -2.84 0.19
CA TYR A 97 -8.44 -3.24 -0.23
C TYR A 97 -7.52 -3.50 0.97
N ASN A 98 -7.58 -2.62 1.98
CA ASN A 98 -6.78 -2.77 3.19
C ASN A 98 -7.17 -4.03 3.99
N ILE A 99 -8.46 -4.36 4.07
CA ILE A 99 -8.95 -5.61 4.67
C ILE A 99 -8.44 -6.81 3.88
N ALA A 100 -8.59 -6.80 2.56
CA ALA A 100 -8.08 -7.88 1.70
C ALA A 100 -6.56 -8.06 1.84
N SER A 101 -5.82 -6.96 1.90
CA SER A 101 -4.38 -6.96 2.15
C SER A 101 -4.04 -7.58 3.51
N ALA A 102 -4.76 -7.20 4.57
CA ALA A 102 -4.54 -7.76 5.90
C ALA A 102 -4.79 -9.27 5.95
N LEU A 103 -5.87 -9.74 5.31
CA LEU A 103 -6.20 -11.18 5.22
C LEU A 103 -5.10 -11.95 4.46
N TYR A 104 -4.66 -11.41 3.31
CA TYR A 104 -3.57 -12.01 2.53
C TYR A 104 -2.28 -12.12 3.35
N MET A 105 -1.93 -11.08 4.11
CA MET A 105 -0.73 -11.10 4.95
C MET A 105 -0.82 -12.13 6.07
N ILE A 106 -2.01 -12.45 6.57
CA ILE A 106 -2.19 -13.52 7.57
C ILE A 106 -1.87 -14.89 6.95
N GLU A 107 -2.29 -15.12 5.71
CA GLU A 107 -2.10 -16.37 4.99
C GLU A 107 -0.63 -16.57 4.53
N VAL A 108 0.04 -15.47 4.18
CA VAL A 108 1.33 -15.50 3.45
C VAL A 108 2.54 -15.13 4.34
N LYS A 109 2.38 -15.08 5.68
CA LYS A 109 3.44 -14.67 6.65
C LYS A 109 4.81 -15.31 6.42
N LYS A 110 4.86 -16.58 6.01
CA LYS A 110 6.11 -17.32 5.78
C LYS A 110 6.90 -16.80 4.58
N ILE A 111 6.20 -16.37 3.52
CA ILE A 111 6.82 -15.89 2.28
C ILE A 111 7.46 -14.53 2.51
N ALA A 112 6.78 -13.64 3.23
CA ALA A 112 7.34 -12.33 3.57
C ALA A 112 8.69 -12.45 4.29
N GLY A 113 8.82 -13.43 5.18
CA GLY A 113 10.07 -13.71 5.85
C GLY A 113 11.21 -14.17 4.95
N ALA A 114 10.90 -15.06 4.00
CA ALA A 114 11.89 -15.51 3.02
C ALA A 114 12.36 -14.36 2.13
N SER A 115 11.45 -13.48 1.70
CA SER A 115 11.78 -12.30 0.89
C SER A 115 12.69 -11.31 1.63
N CYS A 116 12.54 -11.19 2.95
CA CYS A 116 13.41 -10.33 3.77
C CYS A 116 14.84 -10.87 3.87
N GLU A 117 15.00 -12.18 4.11
CA GLU A 117 16.31 -12.85 4.15
C GLU A 117 17.03 -12.72 2.79
N GLU A 118 16.28 -12.84 1.70
CA GLU A 118 16.79 -12.67 0.35
C GLU A 118 17.21 -11.22 0.08
N MET A 119 16.40 -10.23 0.46
CA MET A 119 16.74 -8.81 0.32
C MET A 119 17.99 -8.42 1.13
N HIS A 120 18.12 -8.96 2.35
CA HIS A 120 19.33 -8.77 3.16
C HIS A 120 20.57 -9.34 2.48
N ARG A 121 20.45 -10.55 1.92
CA ARG A 121 21.53 -11.18 1.16
C ARG A 121 21.92 -10.35 -0.07
N ASN A 122 20.94 -9.81 -0.80
CA ASN A 122 21.19 -8.98 -1.97
C ASN A 122 21.92 -7.69 -1.60
N ILE A 123 21.53 -7.01 -0.52
CA ILE A 123 22.24 -5.81 -0.04
C ILE A 123 23.68 -6.14 0.36
N MET A 124 23.90 -7.27 1.04
CA MET A 124 25.25 -7.70 1.41
C MET A 124 26.15 -7.92 0.18
N VAL A 125 25.61 -8.55 -0.88
CA VAL A 125 26.33 -8.81 -2.13
C VAL A 125 26.57 -7.51 -2.92
N MET A 126 25.53 -6.69 -3.12
CA MET A 126 25.61 -5.47 -3.92
C MET A 126 26.53 -4.41 -3.32
N GLN A 127 26.54 -4.28 -2.00
CA GLN A 127 27.34 -3.24 -1.32
C GLN A 127 28.64 -3.80 -0.70
N GLY A 128 28.91 -5.10 -0.81
CA GLY A 128 30.08 -5.72 -0.22
C GLY A 128 30.15 -5.58 1.31
N VAL A 129 29.00 -5.46 1.97
CA VAL A 129 28.91 -5.15 3.41
C VAL A 129 28.75 -6.41 4.25
N GLY A 130 29.36 -6.41 5.43
CA GLY A 130 29.15 -7.44 6.43
C GLY A 130 27.71 -7.48 6.96
N VAL A 131 27.30 -8.63 7.51
CA VAL A 131 25.93 -8.95 7.94
C VAL A 131 25.27 -7.83 8.77
N GLY A 132 25.99 -7.27 9.76
CA GLY A 132 25.46 -6.22 10.63
C GLY A 132 25.24 -4.88 9.92
N LYS A 133 26.17 -4.47 9.05
CA LYS A 133 26.01 -3.24 8.26
C LYS A 133 24.87 -3.39 7.24
N GLY A 134 24.77 -4.54 6.57
CA GLY A 134 23.67 -4.83 5.66
C GLY A 134 22.30 -4.84 6.35
N TRP A 135 22.23 -5.27 7.61
CA TRP A 135 21.00 -5.21 8.40
C TRP A 135 20.58 -3.77 8.68
N VAL A 136 21.50 -2.92 9.12
CA VAL A 136 21.25 -1.49 9.37
C VAL A 136 20.79 -0.80 8.09
N LEU A 137 21.46 -1.05 6.97
CA LEU A 137 21.12 -0.46 5.68
C LEU A 137 19.73 -0.89 5.18
N LEU A 138 19.39 -2.17 5.34
CA LEU A 138 18.05 -2.67 5.03
C LEU A 138 16.99 -1.95 5.86
N HIS A 139 17.19 -1.85 7.18
CA HIS A 139 16.22 -1.20 8.07
C HIS A 139 16.09 0.28 7.76
N LEU A 140 17.20 1.00 7.56
CA LEU A 140 17.16 2.40 7.16
C LEU A 140 16.39 2.60 5.85
N GLY A 141 16.66 1.79 4.83
CA GLY A 141 15.94 1.85 3.56
C GLY A 141 14.44 1.62 3.74
N VAL A 142 14.05 0.62 4.55
CA VAL A 142 12.65 0.32 4.84
C VAL A 142 11.99 1.44 5.64
N TYR A 143 12.65 1.98 6.67
CA TYR A 143 12.12 3.07 7.49
C TYR A 143 11.90 4.35 6.67
N PHE A 144 12.89 4.75 5.88
CA PHE A 144 12.79 6.01 5.13
C PHE A 144 11.91 5.88 3.89
N ILE A 145 12.11 4.84 3.08
CA ILE A 145 11.40 4.72 1.80
C ILE A 145 10.00 4.13 2.04
N VAL A 146 9.93 2.91 2.58
CA VAL A 146 8.63 2.23 2.76
C VAL A 146 7.81 2.90 3.86
N GLY A 147 8.45 3.30 4.97
CA GLY A 147 7.80 4.07 6.03
C GLY A 147 7.34 5.45 5.57
N GLY A 148 8.13 6.14 4.73
CA GLY A 148 7.71 7.40 4.10
C GLY A 148 6.47 7.23 3.22
N ILE A 149 6.45 6.21 2.36
CA ILE A 149 5.29 5.87 1.52
C ILE A 149 4.07 5.48 2.38
N ALA A 150 4.27 4.69 3.44
CA ALA A 150 3.21 4.30 4.36
C ALA A 150 2.60 5.52 5.08
N ALA A 151 3.44 6.42 5.59
CA ALA A 151 3.01 7.65 6.23
C ALA A 151 2.25 8.57 5.25
N PHE A 152 2.76 8.74 4.03
CA PHE A 152 2.12 9.53 2.99
C PHE A 152 0.74 8.98 2.60
N THR A 153 0.65 7.69 2.30
CA THR A 153 -0.62 7.03 1.94
C THR A 153 -1.62 7.05 3.09
N THR A 154 -1.15 6.92 4.34
CA THR A 154 -2.00 7.06 5.54
C THR A 154 -2.50 8.48 5.70
N PHE A 155 -1.63 9.48 5.52
CA PHE A 155 -2.01 10.87 5.59
C PHE A 155 -3.11 11.20 4.56
N ILE A 156 -2.96 10.72 3.33
CA ILE A 156 -4.01 10.87 2.30
C ILE A 156 -5.30 10.18 2.71
N PHE A 157 -5.24 8.93 3.21
CA PHE A 157 -6.43 8.21 3.69
C PHE A 157 -7.17 8.99 4.78
N LEU A 158 -6.43 9.53 5.74
CA LEU A 158 -6.98 10.38 6.81
C LEU A 158 -7.54 11.68 6.23
N ASN A 159 -6.85 12.31 5.28
CA ASN A 159 -7.34 13.51 4.61
C ASN A 159 -8.71 13.29 3.94
N SER A 160 -8.97 12.09 3.42
CA SER A 160 -10.28 11.72 2.86
C SER A 160 -11.43 11.70 3.87
N MET A 161 -11.13 11.54 5.16
CA MET A 161 -12.13 11.54 6.23
C MET A 161 -12.23 12.89 6.95
N PHE A 162 -11.10 13.60 7.08
CA PHE A 162 -10.98 14.81 7.89
C PHE A 162 -10.92 16.11 7.10
N GLY A 163 -10.61 16.09 5.80
CA GLY A 163 -10.58 17.28 4.96
C GLY A 163 -9.54 18.32 5.36
N TRP A 164 -8.35 17.91 5.82
CA TRP A 164 -7.28 18.84 6.22
C TRP A 164 -6.70 19.63 5.05
N LEU A 165 -6.64 19.01 3.87
CA LEU A 165 -6.26 19.59 2.60
C LEU A 165 -7.45 19.51 1.66
N GLU A 166 -7.97 20.69 1.34
CA GLU A 166 -9.15 20.87 0.52
C GLU A 166 -8.77 21.10 -0.95
N PHE A 167 -9.49 20.42 -1.84
CA PHE A 167 -9.41 20.55 -3.29
C PHE A 167 -10.69 21.22 -3.79
N LEU A 168 -10.53 22.27 -4.59
CA LEU A 168 -11.63 23.12 -5.08
C LEU A 168 -11.84 22.93 -6.59
N PRO A 169 -12.46 21.83 -7.04
CA PRO A 169 -12.77 21.62 -8.45
C PRO A 169 -13.81 22.62 -8.97
N SER A 170 -13.61 23.07 -10.21
CA SER A 170 -14.67 23.77 -10.95
C SER A 170 -15.75 22.80 -11.44
N ARG A 171 -16.96 23.31 -11.73
CA ARG A 171 -18.16 22.49 -12.04
C ARG A 171 -17.96 21.49 -13.18
N TYR A 172 -17.09 21.80 -14.15
CA TYR A 172 -16.87 20.98 -15.35
C TYR A 172 -15.48 20.34 -15.40
N ASP A 173 -14.70 20.44 -14.33
CA ASP A 173 -13.36 19.88 -14.28
C ASP A 173 -13.37 18.40 -13.86
N VAL A 174 -14.00 17.58 -14.71
CA VAL A 174 -14.08 16.12 -14.54
C VAL A 174 -12.69 15.52 -14.41
N LEU A 175 -11.74 16.00 -15.22
CA LEU A 175 -10.38 15.48 -15.23
C LEU A 175 -9.69 15.71 -13.89
N PHE A 176 -9.77 16.93 -13.34
CA PHE A 176 -9.20 17.22 -12.03
C PHE A 176 -9.86 16.40 -10.91
N ILE A 177 -11.19 16.27 -10.92
CA ILE A 177 -11.91 15.44 -9.94
C ILE A 177 -11.42 13.99 -9.99
N LEU A 178 -11.29 13.41 -11.20
CA LEU A 178 -10.79 12.05 -11.39
C LEU A 178 -9.33 11.90 -10.97
N ILE A 179 -8.47 12.88 -11.24
CA ILE A 179 -7.07 12.87 -10.79
C ILE A 179 -7.02 12.85 -9.26
N VAL A 180 -7.79 13.71 -8.59
CA VAL A 180 -7.84 13.74 -7.12
C VAL A 180 -8.33 12.38 -6.58
N CYS A 181 -9.37 11.80 -7.18
CA CYS A 181 -9.91 10.53 -6.69
C CYS A 181 -9.02 9.33 -7.00
N LEU A 182 -8.51 9.20 -8.24
CA LEU A 182 -7.82 8.00 -8.72
C LEU A 182 -6.30 8.05 -8.54
N ALA A 183 -5.68 9.23 -8.55
CA ALA A 183 -4.24 9.38 -8.46
C ALA A 183 -3.75 9.89 -7.10
N LEU A 184 -4.62 10.53 -6.32
CA LEU A 184 -4.29 10.93 -4.95
C LEU A 184 -4.97 10.02 -3.94
N ILE A 185 -6.30 9.91 -3.96
CA ILE A 185 -7.04 9.25 -2.88
C ILE A 185 -7.00 7.73 -2.98
N LEU A 186 -7.31 7.13 -4.12
CA LEU A 186 -7.39 5.67 -4.25
C LEU A 186 -6.04 4.95 -3.99
N PRO A 187 -4.87 5.54 -4.30
CA PRO A 187 -3.58 5.00 -3.86
C PRO A 187 -3.41 4.91 -2.34
N SER A 188 -4.21 5.63 -1.54
CA SER A 188 -4.24 5.45 -0.08
C SER A 188 -4.72 4.07 0.36
N SER A 189 -5.34 3.31 -0.54
CA SER A 189 -5.74 1.91 -0.34
C SER A 189 -4.57 1.00 0.03
N ILE A 190 -3.31 1.36 -0.27
CA ILE A 190 -2.14 0.53 0.06
C ILE A 190 -1.58 0.79 1.46
N CYS A 191 -2.19 1.68 2.26
CA CYS A 191 -1.59 2.11 3.53
C CYS A 191 -1.39 0.94 4.53
N VAL A 192 -2.36 0.03 4.69
CA VAL A 192 -2.19 -1.15 5.55
C VAL A 192 -1.18 -2.11 4.95
N ALA A 193 -1.14 -2.27 3.63
CA ALA A 193 -0.13 -3.10 2.98
C ALA A 193 1.28 -2.56 3.28
N MET A 194 1.51 -1.25 3.14
CA MET A 194 2.81 -0.62 3.40
C MET A 194 3.18 -0.66 4.88
N TRP A 195 2.26 -0.34 5.79
CA TRP A 195 2.50 -0.49 7.23
C TRP A 195 2.70 -1.95 7.65
N SER A 196 2.09 -2.92 6.95
CA SER A 196 2.34 -4.33 7.21
C SER A 196 3.74 -4.73 6.79
N ILE A 197 4.29 -4.16 5.72
CA ILE A 197 5.68 -4.38 5.28
C ILE A 197 6.63 -3.75 6.30
N VAL A 198 6.39 -2.49 6.70
CA VAL A 198 7.17 -1.81 7.74
C VAL A 198 7.12 -2.62 9.03
N GLY A 199 5.92 -2.95 9.51
CA GLY A 199 5.73 -3.75 10.72
C GLY A 199 6.40 -5.11 10.61
N GLN A 200 6.24 -5.83 9.51
CA GLN A 200 6.90 -7.13 9.36
C GLN A 200 8.41 -7.00 9.30
N LEU A 201 8.99 -5.99 8.66
CA LEU A 201 10.44 -5.81 8.58
C LEU A 201 11.04 -5.27 9.90
N VAL A 202 10.29 -4.42 10.60
CA VAL A 202 10.69 -3.82 11.89
C VAL A 202 10.52 -4.82 13.04
N PHE A 203 9.39 -5.52 13.07
CA PHE A 203 9.12 -6.62 14.01
C PHE A 203 9.62 -7.97 13.49
N PHE A 204 10.34 -8.00 12.35
CA PHE A 204 10.92 -9.24 11.86
C PHE A 204 11.88 -9.75 12.92
N ASP A 205 11.65 -11.01 13.24
CA ASP A 205 12.15 -11.75 14.37
C ASP A 205 13.64 -11.48 14.61
N ILE A 206 13.94 -10.55 15.54
CA ILE A 206 15.30 -10.29 16.05
C ILE A 206 16.00 -11.64 16.28
N ARG A 207 15.24 -12.65 16.72
CA ARG A 207 15.68 -14.04 16.92
C ARG A 207 16.19 -14.71 15.64
N LYS A 208 15.46 -14.69 14.52
CA LYS A 208 15.89 -15.28 13.24
C LYS A 208 17.12 -14.58 12.67
N ILE A 209 17.22 -13.27 12.84
CA ILE A 209 18.40 -12.51 12.41
C ILE A 209 19.58 -12.79 13.33
N PHE A 210 19.40 -12.93 14.64
CA PHE A 210 20.44 -13.40 15.55
C PHE A 210 20.90 -14.82 15.19
N GLU A 211 19.99 -15.72 14.85
CA GLU A 211 20.29 -17.05 14.34
C GLU A 211 21.05 -17.00 13.01
N PHE A 212 20.65 -16.13 12.08
CA PHE A 212 21.34 -15.92 10.81
C PHE A 212 22.73 -15.29 11.01
N ILE A 213 22.86 -14.30 11.89
CA ILE A 213 24.14 -13.67 12.26
C ILE A 213 25.05 -14.70 12.92
N GLN A 214 24.54 -15.51 13.86
CA GLN A 214 25.30 -16.60 14.46
C GLN A 214 25.74 -17.63 13.42
N LYS A 215 24.84 -18.05 12.52
CA LYS A 215 25.12 -19.03 11.46
C LYS A 215 26.14 -18.50 10.44
N SER A 216 26.02 -17.25 10.05
CA SER A 216 26.93 -16.56 9.12
C SER A 216 28.30 -16.29 9.75
N ARG A 217 28.37 -15.89 11.03
CA ARG A 217 29.64 -15.77 11.78
C ARG A 217 30.33 -17.13 11.95
N ARG A 218 29.57 -18.20 12.21
CA ARG A 218 30.11 -19.57 12.31
C ARG A 218 30.65 -20.07 10.96
N ARG A 219 30.01 -19.73 9.84
CA ARG A 219 30.52 -20.06 8.49
C ARG A 219 31.79 -19.30 8.14
N MET A 220 31.86 -17.99 8.42
CA MET A 220 33.07 -17.20 8.17
C MET A 220 34.28 -17.65 9.00
N LYS A 221 34.07 -18.15 10.23
CA LYS A 221 35.16 -18.72 11.05
C LYS A 221 35.69 -20.07 10.57
N ARG A 222 35.01 -20.75 9.63
CA ARG A 222 35.41 -22.07 9.11
C ARG A 222 36.11 -22.01 7.75
N LEU A 223 36.29 -20.82 7.19
CA LEU A 223 37.12 -20.65 5.99
C LEU A 223 38.61 -20.70 6.42
N PRO A 224 39.42 -21.62 5.87
CA PRO A 224 40.85 -21.62 6.13
C PRO A 224 41.47 -20.31 5.64
N LYS A 225 42.40 -19.77 6.44
CA LYS A 225 43.20 -18.59 6.08
C LYS A 225 44.08 -18.88 4.86
#